data_AF-A0A954QNT4-F1
#
_entry.id   AF-A0A954QNT4-F1
#
_cell.length_a   1.000
_cell.length_b   1.000
_cell.length_c   1.000
_cell.angle_alpha   90.00
_cell.angle_beta   90.00
_cell.angle_gamma   90.00
#
_symmetry.space_group_name_H-M   'P 1'
#
loop_
_entity.id
_entity.type
_entity.pdbx_description
1 polymer ?
#
loop_
_entity_poly.entity_id
_entity_poly.type
_entity_poly.pdbx_seq_one_letter_code
_entity_poly.pdbx_strand_id
1 'polypeptide(L)'
;RRNGALSLFLSQAEVYQFDTACRWRRGYYHGSLLKSVDGHLVKMYRNRTPQATELVSQPLSGVEEQAALERLTSRLAQLQATLDANDFELVGQVTASENGPLPRLLAWLRNRPAPISIAPSPRVG
;
A
#
# COMPACT_ATOMS: atom_id res chain seq x y z
N ARG A 1 -10.90 -2.78 -4.51
CA ARG A 1 -12.11 -3.31 -3.82
C ARG A 1 -13.32 -2.50 -4.26
N ARG A 2 -14.53 -3.08 -4.29
CA ARG A 2 -15.77 -2.41 -4.79
C ARG A 2 -15.99 -1.00 -4.20
N ASN A 3 -15.56 -0.76 -2.96
CA ASN A 3 -15.66 0.53 -2.28
C ASN A 3 -14.52 1.54 -2.57
N GLY A 4 -13.62 1.26 -3.52
CA GLY A 4 -12.50 2.14 -3.86
C GLY A 4 -11.18 1.82 -3.14
N ALA A 5 -11.20 1.09 -2.01
CA ALA A 5 -9.98 0.69 -1.33
C ALA A 5 -9.12 -0.25 -2.20
N LEU A 6 -7.80 -0.10 -2.16
CA LEU A 6 -6.87 -0.87 -3.00
C LEU A 6 -5.88 -1.67 -2.14
N SER A 7 -5.40 -2.79 -2.67
CA SER A 7 -4.28 -3.52 -2.12
C SER A 7 -3.40 -3.95 -3.29
N LEU A 8 -2.13 -3.55 -3.24
CA LEU A 8 -1.11 -3.86 -4.23
C LEU A 8 -0.08 -4.79 -3.60
N PHE A 9 0.20 -5.90 -4.27
CA PHE A 9 1.23 -6.87 -3.90
C PHE A 9 2.25 -6.86 -5.04
N LEU A 10 3.29 -6.04 -4.90
CA LEU A 10 4.27 -5.81 -5.97
C LEU A 10 5.36 -6.88 -5.99
N SER A 11 5.64 -7.47 -4.83
CA SER A 11 6.54 -8.61 -4.68
C SER A 11 6.20 -9.38 -3.40
N GLN A 12 6.94 -10.46 -3.13
CA GLN A 12 6.86 -11.17 -1.84
C GLN A 12 7.22 -10.29 -0.63
N ALA A 13 7.95 -9.19 -0.87
CA ALA A 13 8.46 -8.31 0.18
C ALA A 13 7.86 -6.90 0.15
N GLU A 14 6.93 -6.60 -0.75
CA GLU A 14 6.43 -5.23 -0.96
C GLU A 14 4.91 -5.23 -1.18
N VAL A 15 4.18 -4.76 -0.16
CA VAL A 15 2.72 -4.69 -0.14
C VAL A 15 2.27 -3.30 0.30
N TYR A 16 1.28 -2.74 -0.39
CA TYR A 16 0.68 -1.46 -0.05
C TYR A 16 -0.84 -1.56 -0.02
N GLN A 17 -1.46 -1.04 1.03
CA GLN A 17 -2.91 -1.03 1.17
C GLN A 17 -3.40 0.39 1.39
N PHE A 18 -4.44 0.75 0.64
CA PHE A 18 -5.03 2.06 0.64
C PHE A 18 -6.45 2.02 1.21
N ASP A 19 -6.89 3.13 1.77
CA ASP A 19 -8.31 3.35 2.10
C ASP A 19 -9.10 3.81 0.86
N THR A 20 -10.38 4.14 1.06
CA THR A 20 -11.29 4.61 0.01
C THR A 20 -10.96 6.02 -0.49
N ALA A 21 -10.19 6.79 0.29
CA ALA A 21 -9.69 8.12 -0.06
C ALA A 21 -8.29 8.08 -0.69
N CYS A 22 -7.82 6.91 -1.12
CA CYS A 22 -6.50 6.69 -1.71
C CYS A 22 -5.31 7.00 -0.78
N ARG A 23 -5.53 6.99 0.55
CA ARG A 23 -4.47 7.20 1.55
C ARG A 23 -3.84 5.88 1.97
N TRP A 24 -2.54 5.90 2.25
CA TRP A 24 -1.82 4.71 2.69
C TRP A 24 -2.16 4.36 4.14
N ARG A 25 -2.68 3.14 4.37
CA ARG A 25 -3.12 2.69 5.71
C ARG A 25 -2.36 1.51 6.28
N ARG A 26 -1.82 0.64 5.44
CA ARG A 26 -0.97 -0.50 5.84
C ARG A 26 0.01 -0.84 4.73
N GLY A 27 1.16 -1.36 5.10
CA GLY A 27 2.11 -1.86 4.13
C GLY A 27 3.05 -2.91 4.71
N TYR A 28 3.81 -3.55 3.85
CA TYR A 28 4.94 -4.37 4.22
C TYR A 28 6.08 -4.02 3.26
N TYR A 29 7.20 -3.56 3.79
CA TYR A 29 8.42 -3.35 3.00
C TYR A 29 9.64 -3.37 3.93
N HIS A 30 10.81 -3.75 3.39
CA HIS A 30 12.05 -3.93 4.16
C HIS A 30 11.86 -4.80 5.42
N GLY A 31 11.16 -5.93 5.27
CA GLY A 31 10.96 -6.88 6.36
C GLY A 31 9.99 -6.42 7.46
N SER A 32 9.45 -5.21 7.36
CA SER A 32 8.67 -4.57 8.42
C SER A 32 7.20 -4.45 8.03
N LEU A 33 6.30 -4.83 8.93
CA LEU A 33 4.88 -4.54 8.80
C LEU A 33 4.64 -3.10 9.24
N LEU A 34 3.98 -2.30 8.41
CA LEU A 34 3.56 -0.94 8.75
C LEU A 34 2.05 -0.84 8.86
N LYS A 35 1.59 0.02 9.76
CA LYS A 35 0.21 0.49 9.82
C LYS A 35 0.19 1.98 10.06
N SER A 36 -0.88 2.63 9.64
CA SER A 36 -1.10 4.01 10.01
C SER A 36 -1.77 4.16 11.38
N VAL A 37 -1.43 5.23 12.10
CA VAL A 37 -2.01 5.66 13.38
C VAL A 37 -1.97 7.18 13.39
N ASP A 38 -3.13 7.83 13.50
CA ASP A 38 -3.27 9.29 13.61
C ASP A 38 -2.54 10.08 12.51
N GLY A 39 -2.51 9.53 11.29
CA GLY A 39 -1.87 10.17 10.13
C GLY A 39 -0.38 9.90 10.00
N HIS A 40 0.20 9.06 10.85
CA HIS A 40 1.60 8.65 10.82
C HIS A 40 1.73 7.14 10.62
N LEU A 41 2.91 6.70 10.19
CA LEU A 41 3.25 5.29 10.07
C LEU A 41 3.97 4.78 11.33
N VAL A 42 3.58 3.60 11.77
CA VAL A 42 4.28 2.85 12.81
C VAL A 42 4.73 1.50 12.27
N LYS A 43 5.96 1.11 12.60
CA LYS A 43 6.48 -0.24 12.43
C LYS A 43 5.86 -1.17 13.45
N MET A 44 5.52 -2.37 13.02
CA MET A 44 4.95 -3.42 13.84
C MET A 44 5.85 -4.65 13.82
N TYR A 45 6.20 -5.15 14.99
CA TYR A 45 6.93 -6.40 15.14
C TYR A 45 6.38 -7.21 16.32
N ARG A 46 6.58 -8.52 16.24
CA ARG A 46 6.21 -9.44 17.32
C ARG A 46 7.39 -9.56 18.26
N ASN A 47 7.22 -9.15 19.50
CA ASN A 47 8.14 -9.45 20.57
C ASN A 47 7.70 -10.77 21.22
N ARG A 48 8.51 -11.82 21.10
CA ARG A 48 8.20 -13.13 21.69
C ARG A 48 9.00 -13.29 22.97
N THR A 49 8.29 -13.42 24.07
CA THR A 49 8.85 -13.84 25.36
C THR A 49 8.51 -15.31 25.60
N PRO A 50 9.17 -15.99 26.56
CA PRO A 50 8.79 -17.36 26.93
C PRO A 50 7.33 -17.50 27.39
N GLN A 51 6.70 -16.40 27.82
CA GLN A 51 5.35 -16.39 28.41
C GLN A 51 4.29 -15.87 27.44
N ALA A 52 4.65 -15.02 26.47
CA ALA A 52 3.69 -14.34 25.61
C ALA A 52 4.28 -13.93 24.26
N THR A 53 3.40 -13.66 23.30
CA THR A 53 3.74 -12.91 22.08
C THR A 53 3.04 -11.56 22.14
N GLU A 54 3.83 -10.50 22.21
CA GLU A 54 3.36 -9.12 22.21
C GLU A 54 3.51 -8.51 20.83
N LEU A 55 2.58 -7.63 20.46
CA LEU A 55 2.63 -6.89 19.21
C LEU A 55 3.05 -5.45 19.49
N VAL A 56 4.33 -5.17 19.26
CA VAL A 56 4.91 -3.86 19.55
C VAL A 56 4.72 -2.95 18.35
N SER A 57 4.35 -1.69 18.61
CA SER A 57 4.28 -0.63 17.59
C SER A 57 5.33 0.43 17.91
N GLN A 58 6.17 0.75 16.93
CA GLN A 58 7.21 1.77 17.05
C GLN A 58 6.97 2.84 15.97
N PRO A 59 6.81 4.12 16.34
CA PRO A 59 6.69 5.21 15.38
C PRO A 59 7.89 5.24 14.43
N LEU A 60 7.63 5.51 13.16
CA LEU A 60 8.69 5.92 12.24
C LEU A 60 9.13 7.35 12.59
N SER A 61 10.43 7.61 12.48
CA SER A 61 10.91 8.99 12.44
C SER A 61 10.39 9.70 11.18
N GLY A 62 10.36 11.04 11.19
CA GLY A 62 9.94 11.82 10.02
C GLY A 62 10.77 11.51 8.77
N VAL A 63 12.06 11.22 8.92
CA VAL A 63 12.95 10.83 7.82
C VAL A 63 12.56 9.45 7.26
N GLU A 64 12.30 8.47 8.12
CA GLU A 64 11.89 7.14 7.69
C GLU A 64 10.51 7.13 7.03
N GLU A 65 9.57 7.93 7.56
CA GLU A 65 8.24 8.09 6.99
C GLU A 65 8.30 8.75 5.60
N GLN A 66 9.10 9.81 5.45
CA GLN A 66 9.32 10.46 4.17
C GLN A 66 9.95 9.50 3.15
N ALA A 67 10.99 8.75 3.54
CA ALA A 67 11.59 7.73 2.68
C ALA A 67 10.58 6.64 2.27
N ALA A 68 9.66 6.27 3.17
CA ALA A 68 8.57 5.34 2.87
C ALA A 68 7.64 5.87 1.77
N LEU A 69 7.25 7.14 1.88
CA LEU A 69 6.34 7.81 0.95
C LEU A 69 6.99 8.03 -0.42
N GLU A 70 8.26 8.43 -0.45
CA GLU A 70 9.02 8.59 -1.69
C GLU A 70 9.14 7.26 -2.43
N ARG A 71 9.48 6.19 -1.70
CA ARG A 71 9.56 4.85 -2.29
C ARG A 71 8.21 4.37 -2.82
N LEU A 72 7.14 4.51 -2.03
CA LEU A 72 5.77 4.18 -2.47
C LEU A 72 5.42 4.96 -3.75
N THR A 73 5.70 6.26 -3.77
CA THR A 73 5.41 7.13 -4.90
C THR A 73 6.17 6.70 -6.15
N SER A 74 7.46 6.41 -6.01
CA SER A 74 8.31 5.90 -7.09
C SER A 74 7.78 4.57 -7.64
N ARG A 75 7.37 3.64 -6.76
CA ARG A 75 6.79 2.35 -7.16
C ARG A 75 5.47 2.50 -7.92
N LEU A 76 4.58 3.40 -7.48
CA LEU A 76 3.33 3.67 -8.18
C LEU A 76 3.56 4.34 -9.53
N ALA A 77 4.53 5.25 -9.62
CA ALA A 77 4.92 5.89 -10.89
C ALA A 77 5.48 4.86 -11.88
N GLN A 78 6.37 3.96 -11.41
CA GLN A 78 6.91 2.87 -12.23
C GLN A 78 5.79 1.95 -12.72
N LEU A 79 4.90 1.51 -11.82
CA LEU A 79 3.77 0.66 -12.18
C LEU A 79 2.86 1.32 -13.21
N GLN A 80 2.54 2.60 -13.01
CA GLN A 80 1.72 3.34 -13.96
C GLN A 80 2.39 3.45 -15.34
N ALA A 81 3.68 3.79 -15.39
CA ALA A 81 4.41 3.89 -16.65
C ALA A 81 4.43 2.55 -17.41
N THR A 82 4.69 1.44 -16.71
CA THR A 82 4.67 0.09 -17.30
C THR A 82 3.28 -0.26 -17.85
N LEU A 83 2.21 0.06 -17.11
CA LEU A 83 0.84 -0.21 -17.56
C LEU A 83 0.41 0.69 -18.73
N ASP A 84 0.76 1.99 -18.71
CA ASP A 84 0.43 2.93 -19.78
C ASP A 84 1.22 2.63 -21.07
N ALA A 85 2.44 2.12 -20.96
CA ALA A 85 3.23 1.62 -22.09
C ALA A 85 2.78 0.25 -22.61
N ASN A 86 1.81 -0.40 -21.94
CA ASN A 86 1.39 -1.77 -22.20
C ASN A 86 2.56 -2.79 -22.14
N ASP A 87 3.56 -2.51 -21.32
CA ASP A 87 4.79 -3.31 -21.15
C ASP A 87 4.64 -4.33 -20.02
N PHE A 88 3.64 -5.21 -20.14
CA PHE A 88 3.38 -6.23 -19.15
C PHE A 88 2.72 -7.45 -19.77
N GLU A 89 2.88 -8.60 -19.10
CA GLU A 89 2.16 -9.81 -19.41
C GLU A 89 1.06 -10.06 -18.37
N LEU A 90 -0.20 -10.16 -18.81
CA LEU A 90 -1.30 -10.52 -17.93
C LEU A 90 -1.35 -12.05 -17.76
N VAL A 91 -0.72 -12.54 -16.69
CA VAL A 91 -0.70 -13.98 -16.37
C VAL A 91 -2.04 -14.53 -15.87
N GLY A 92 -2.95 -13.66 -15.39
CA GLY A 92 -4.27 -14.08 -14.95
C GLY A 92 -5.12 -12.95 -14.36
N GLN A 93 -6.44 -13.10 -14.47
CA GLN A 93 -7.42 -12.20 -13.88
C GLN A 93 -8.69 -12.96 -13.47
N VAL A 94 -9.24 -12.64 -12.29
CA VAL A 94 -10.43 -13.33 -11.76
C VAL A 94 -11.68 -13.04 -12.60
N THR A 95 -11.77 -11.86 -13.23
CA THR A 95 -12.90 -11.48 -14.09
C THR A 95 -12.43 -10.50 -15.15
N ALA A 96 -12.67 -10.83 -16.42
CA ALA A 96 -12.28 -10.03 -17.58
C ALA A 96 -13.31 -8.95 -17.99
N SER A 97 -14.23 -8.57 -17.10
CA SER A 97 -15.26 -7.58 -17.42
C SER A 97 -14.68 -6.17 -17.54
N GLU A 98 -15.44 -5.26 -18.15
CA GLU A 98 -15.09 -3.82 -18.23
C GLU A 98 -14.87 -3.19 -16.84
N ASN A 99 -15.51 -3.76 -15.81
CA ASN A 99 -15.34 -3.41 -14.41
C ASN A 99 -14.39 -4.37 -13.65
N GLY A 100 -13.52 -5.05 -14.39
CA GLY A 100 -12.55 -6.00 -13.90
C GLY A 100 -11.39 -5.34 -13.14
N PRO A 101 -10.48 -6.12 -12.55
CA PRO A 101 -9.40 -5.60 -11.71
C PRO A 101 -8.46 -4.63 -12.43
N LEU A 102 -8.09 -4.91 -13.68
CA LEU A 102 -7.09 -4.13 -14.41
C LEU A 102 -7.60 -2.73 -14.82
N PRO A 103 -8.76 -2.56 -15.48
CA PRO A 103 -9.32 -1.23 -15.76
C PRO A 103 -9.48 -0.37 -14.49
N ARG A 104 -9.84 -1.01 -13.37
CA ARG A 104 -9.99 -0.34 -12.08
C ARG A 104 -8.67 0.08 -11.45
N LEU A 105 -7.62 -0.72 -11.61
CA LEU A 105 -6.27 -0.35 -11.19
C LEU A 105 -5.77 0.86 -11.98
N LEU A 106 -5.94 0.84 -13.31
CA LEU A 106 -5.58 1.96 -14.19
C LEU A 106 -6.33 3.24 -13.79
N ALA A 107 -7.64 3.15 -13.60
CA ALA A 107 -8.46 4.27 -13.16
C ALA A 107 -8.02 4.79 -11.77
N TRP A 108 -7.68 3.89 -10.84
CA TRP A 108 -7.18 4.28 -9.53
C TRP A 108 -5.83 5.00 -9.64
N LEU A 109 -4.89 4.48 -10.43
CA LEU A 109 -3.58 5.10 -10.62
C LEU A 109 -3.72 6.51 -11.23
N ARG A 110 -4.56 6.70 -12.24
CA ARG A 110 -4.74 8.01 -12.89
C ARG A 110 -5.42 9.05 -12.02
N ASN A 111 -6.34 8.63 -11.13
CA ASN A 111 -7.13 9.55 -10.31
C ASN A 111 -6.63 9.70 -8.87
N ARG A 112 -5.54 9.01 -8.48
CA ARG A 112 -5.01 9.11 -7.11
C ARG A 112 -4.50 10.53 -6.83
N PRO A 113 -4.64 11.03 -5.58
CA PRO A 113 -3.95 12.24 -5.15
C PRO A 113 -2.43 12.07 -5.25
N ALA A 114 -1.75 13.14 -5.63
CA ALA A 114 -0.30 13.26 -5.56
C ALA A 114 0.03 14.57 -4.81
N PRO A 115 0.76 14.51 -3.67
CA PRO A 115 1.37 13.33 -3.07
C PRO A 115 0.36 12.38 -2.40
N ILE A 116 0.75 11.12 -2.22
CA ILE A 116 -0.01 10.18 -1.39
C ILE A 116 0.14 10.59 0.08
N SER A 117 -0.97 10.65 0.80
CA SER A 117 -0.98 10.91 2.25
C SER A 117 -1.24 9.62 3.04
N ILE A 118 -0.95 9.66 4.34
CA ILE A 118 -1.16 8.55 5.27
C ILE A 118 -2.58 8.64 5.86
N ALA A 119 -3.26 7.51 5.98
CA ALA A 119 -4.61 7.44 6.53
C ALA A 119 -4.59 7.63 8.06
N PRO A 120 -5.62 8.23 8.67
CA PRO A 120 -5.69 8.38 10.13
C PRO A 120 -5.83 7.03 10.87
N SER A 121 -6.31 5.98 10.18
CA SER A 121 -6.59 4.68 10.76
C SER A 121 -6.14 3.55 9.84
N PRO A 122 -5.72 2.39 10.39
CA PRO A 122 -5.27 1.27 9.57
C PRO A 122 -6.45 0.46 9.00
N ARG A 123 -7.70 0.82 9.34
CA ARG A 123 -8.93 0.19 8.85
C ARG A 123 -9.31 0.76 7.49
N VAL A 124 -10.05 -0.02 6.71
CA VAL A 124 -10.72 0.50 5.52
C VAL A 124 -11.91 1.30 6.05
N GLY A 125 -11.85 2.63 5.96
CA GLY A 125 -12.98 3.51 6.28
C GLY A 125 -14.17 3.27 5.36
#